data_AF-A0A2G5C5M7-F1
#
_entry.id   AF-A0A2G5C5M7-F1
#
_cell.length_a   1.000
_cell.length_b   1.000
_cell.length_c   1.000
_cell.angle_alpha   90.00
_cell.angle_beta   90.00
_cell.angle_gamma   90.00
#
_symmetry.space_group_name_H-M   'P 1'
#
loop_
_entity.id
_entity.type
_entity.pdbx_description
1 polymer ?
#
loop_
_entity_poly.entity_id
_entity_poly.type
_entity_poly.pdbx_seq_one_letter_code
_entity_poly.pdbx_strand_id
1 'polypeptide(L)'
;MDEERPISFEEEEKAAINASINANKSSDHGWQTVIYPKRQRKTSKTSGSNTDLRANGVSNNKSNVFSSVELHADERRRRNLELQRKAAEEAAEEASASRIARSKQRSDDEDESDDGDEIVDNGKVESKKPKQKKPKRIKVTVAEAASKIDAENLEQFLIEVSASYESQHYIQLMRFADYFARAFSPVKNAEFPWTKMFKESTVAKLADVPLNDVPEAVYKTSTDWINKRSSDALGSFILWSLDTIFADLANHQGVTKGSKKVVQQGSSKAQVAIFVVLAMALRRKPDVLIGLLPKLREDPKYQGQDKLPVILWVIAQASQGDLVVGLYSWVHNLFPVISAKSCNTQSRDLILQLLERILSAPKARSILLNGAVRKGERLVPPSALELLIRATFPAPSARIKATERFEAAYPTLKELALAGTPGSKAMKQVTQQIFTFVVKAAGEGVPDLSNEAASIGIWCLTQNPDCYKQWVSDAILYI
;
A
#
# COMPACT_ATOMS: atom_id res chain seq x y z
N MET A 1 -12.45 -52.75 57.80
CA MET A 1 -13.28 -51.54 57.91
C MET A 1 -12.42 -50.37 57.51
N ASP A 2 -12.68 -49.95 56.28
CA ASP A 2 -12.66 -48.59 55.74
C ASP A 2 -11.35 -47.81 55.58
N GLU A 3 -11.00 -47.72 54.29
CA GLU A 3 -10.19 -46.72 53.60
C GLU A 3 -10.61 -45.27 53.93
N GLU A 4 -9.62 -44.38 54.11
CA GLU A 4 -9.75 -42.97 53.78
C GLU A 4 -8.64 -42.56 52.79
N ARG A 5 -9.07 -42.03 51.64
CA ARG A 5 -8.23 -41.37 50.62
C ARG A 5 -8.23 -39.86 50.84
N PRO A 6 -7.14 -39.14 50.50
CA PRO A 6 -7.16 -37.68 50.45
C PRO A 6 -7.66 -37.16 49.09
N ILE A 7 -8.49 -36.12 49.16
CA ILE A 7 -9.17 -35.41 48.06
C ILE A 7 -8.31 -34.24 47.55
N SER A 8 -8.41 -33.97 46.25
CA SER A 8 -7.64 -33.05 45.43
C SER A 8 -8.08 -31.58 45.47
N PHE A 9 -7.13 -30.70 45.18
CA PHE A 9 -7.13 -29.22 45.09
C PHE A 9 -8.12 -28.55 44.11
N GLU A 10 -9.24 -29.17 43.73
CA GLU A 10 -10.20 -28.61 42.76
C GLU A 10 -11.47 -28.00 43.38
N GLU A 11 -11.60 -28.00 44.71
CA GLU A 11 -12.81 -27.49 45.40
C GLU A 11 -12.70 -26.06 45.94
N GLU A 12 -11.51 -25.44 45.98
CA GLU A 12 -11.36 -24.09 46.54
C GLU A 12 -11.55 -22.95 45.52
N GLU A 13 -11.47 -23.23 44.21
CA GLU A 13 -11.59 -22.17 43.18
C GLU A 13 -13.04 -21.91 42.71
N LYS A 14 -13.98 -22.81 42.99
CA LYS A 14 -15.39 -22.66 42.57
C LYS A 14 -16.25 -21.84 43.53
N ALA A 15 -15.75 -21.48 44.72
CA ALA A 15 -16.49 -20.66 45.67
C ALA A 15 -16.38 -19.14 45.40
N ALA A 16 -15.41 -18.68 44.60
CA ALA A 16 -15.18 -17.25 44.36
C ALA A 16 -15.99 -16.65 43.19
N ILE A 17 -16.58 -17.47 42.32
CA ILE A 17 -17.23 -16.99 41.07
C ILE A 17 -18.74 -16.74 41.23
N ASN A 18 -19.38 -17.23 42.31
CA ASN A 18 -20.83 -17.12 42.50
C ASN A 18 -21.32 -15.92 43.34
N ALA A 19 -20.45 -14.96 43.69
CA ALA A 19 -20.81 -13.82 44.54
C ALA A 19 -20.98 -12.47 43.81
N SER A 20 -21.08 -12.43 42.48
CA SER A 20 -21.24 -11.14 41.75
C SER A 20 -22.37 -11.09 40.72
N ILE A 21 -23.27 -12.08 40.74
CA ILE A 21 -24.48 -12.07 39.89
C ILE A 21 -25.71 -12.15 40.81
N ASN A 22 -26.18 -11.00 41.29
CA ASN A 22 -27.60 -10.63 41.51
C ASN A 22 -27.77 -9.55 42.59
N ALA A 23 -27.74 -8.27 42.19
CA ALA A 23 -28.49 -7.20 42.85
C ALA A 23 -28.55 -5.94 41.97
N ASN A 24 -29.55 -5.83 41.08
CA ASN A 24 -30.59 -4.80 41.20
C ASN A 24 -31.49 -4.72 39.95
N LYS A 25 -32.79 -4.73 40.25
CA LYS A 25 -33.95 -4.62 39.36
C LYS A 25 -34.19 -3.16 38.90
N SER A 26 -34.68 -3.05 37.66
CA SER A 26 -35.78 -2.19 37.19
C SER A 26 -35.69 -0.65 37.32
N SER A 27 -35.58 0.03 36.16
CA SER A 27 -36.52 1.09 35.77
C SER A 27 -36.41 1.45 34.28
N ASP A 28 -37.47 1.10 33.56
CA ASP A 28 -38.17 1.77 32.45
C ASP A 28 -37.48 2.75 31.46
N HIS A 29 -37.92 2.63 30.21
CA HIS A 29 -37.49 3.40 29.04
C HIS A 29 -38.21 4.75 28.90
N GLY A 30 -37.44 5.83 28.71
CA GLY A 30 -37.96 7.13 28.25
C GLY A 30 -36.88 7.97 27.60
N TRP A 31 -36.92 8.10 26.27
CA TRP A 31 -36.05 9.04 25.55
C TRP A 31 -36.43 10.49 25.91
N GLN A 32 -35.48 11.26 26.45
CA GLN A 32 -35.65 12.70 26.72
C GLN A 32 -34.96 13.54 25.64
N THR A 33 -35.76 14.34 24.95
CA THR A 33 -35.35 15.32 23.94
C THR A 33 -34.66 16.51 24.60
N VAL A 34 -33.35 16.70 24.38
CA VAL A 34 -32.62 17.88 24.86
C VAL A 34 -32.62 18.96 23.78
N ILE A 35 -33.43 20.01 24.01
CA ILE A 35 -33.48 21.23 23.19
C ILE A 35 -32.40 22.19 23.69
N TYR A 36 -31.51 22.64 22.81
CA TYR A 36 -30.54 23.69 23.13
C TYR A 36 -31.15 25.08 22.88
N PRO A 37 -31.15 26.01 23.87
CA PRO A 37 -31.52 27.39 23.60
C PRO A 37 -30.40 28.14 22.86
N LYS A 38 -30.80 28.72 21.72
CA LYS A 38 -30.07 29.71 20.90
C LYS A 38 -29.48 30.82 21.79
N ARG A 39 -28.17 31.05 21.73
CA ARG A 39 -27.54 32.22 22.37
C ARG A 39 -26.94 33.19 21.34
N GLN A 40 -27.35 34.44 21.49
CA GLN A 40 -27.08 35.59 20.63
C GLN A 40 -25.61 36.03 20.62
N ARG A 41 -25.23 36.57 19.46
CA ARG A 41 -23.94 37.18 19.11
C ARG A 41 -23.81 38.55 19.80
N LYS A 42 -22.74 38.76 20.59
CA LYS A 42 -22.26 40.10 20.98
C LYS A 42 -20.76 40.21 20.78
N THR A 43 -20.38 41.30 20.13
CA THR A 43 -19.04 41.78 19.81
C THR A 43 -18.45 42.58 20.97
N SER A 44 -17.14 42.44 21.24
CA SER A 44 -16.35 43.49 21.89
C SER A 44 -14.86 43.38 21.51
N LYS A 45 -14.23 44.55 21.30
CA LYS A 45 -12.79 44.85 21.14
C LYS A 45 -12.15 44.88 22.56
N THR A 46 -10.84 44.80 22.86
CA THR A 46 -9.62 45.40 22.28
C THR A 46 -8.36 44.84 23.03
N SER A 47 -7.19 44.87 22.35
CA SER A 47 -5.81 45.18 22.83
C SER A 47 -5.04 44.33 23.89
N GLY A 48 -3.83 43.88 23.50
CA GLY A 48 -2.58 44.31 24.17
C GLY A 48 -1.64 43.27 24.83
N SER A 49 -0.45 43.13 24.23
CA SER A 49 0.88 42.79 24.81
C SER A 49 1.36 41.34 25.01
N ASN A 50 2.63 41.13 24.59
CA ASN A 50 3.53 39.97 24.69
C ASN A 50 3.79 39.49 26.13
N THR A 51 3.94 38.18 26.33
CA THR A 51 5.23 37.45 26.50
C THR A 51 4.98 35.98 26.88
N ASP A 52 5.50 35.07 26.04
CA ASP A 52 6.24 33.84 26.33
C ASP A 52 5.74 32.70 27.27
N LEU A 53 5.89 31.48 26.73
CA LEU A 53 6.09 30.13 27.31
C LEU A 53 4.91 29.13 27.43
N ARG A 54 5.03 28.12 26.55
CA ARG A 54 4.81 26.65 26.70
C ARG A 54 3.39 26.04 26.63
N ALA A 55 3.31 25.14 25.63
CA ALA A 55 2.82 23.76 25.64
C ALA A 55 1.32 23.45 25.85
N ASN A 56 0.80 22.68 24.88
CA ASN A 56 -0.49 21.99 24.80
C ASN A 56 -1.76 22.84 24.74
N GLY A 57 -2.33 22.93 23.53
CA GLY A 57 -3.70 23.38 23.34
C GLY A 57 -4.08 23.47 21.87
N VAL A 58 -5.05 22.65 21.46
CA VAL A 58 -5.73 22.70 20.15
C VAL A 58 -6.26 24.12 19.90
N SER A 59 -5.71 24.79 18.90
CA SER A 59 -6.25 26.06 18.38
C SER A 59 -7.33 25.77 17.35
N ASN A 60 -8.57 26.06 17.72
CA ASN A 60 -9.71 26.08 16.83
C ASN A 60 -9.72 27.41 16.07
N ASN A 61 -8.95 27.51 14.99
CA ASN A 61 -9.03 28.63 14.06
C ASN A 61 -8.95 28.13 12.62
N LYS A 62 -10.04 28.32 11.85
CA LYS A 62 -10.14 28.00 10.43
C LYS A 62 -9.36 29.01 9.58
N SER A 63 -8.04 29.02 9.71
CA SER A 63 -7.15 29.62 8.72
C SER A 63 -6.43 28.49 8.02
N ASN A 64 -6.67 28.32 6.71
CA ASN A 64 -5.94 27.36 5.89
C ASN A 64 -4.44 27.59 6.08
N VAL A 65 -3.74 26.64 6.71
CA VAL A 65 -2.29 26.70 6.96
C VAL A 65 -1.50 26.89 5.65
N PHE A 66 -2.10 26.55 4.52
CA PHE A 66 -1.55 26.72 3.18
C PHE A 66 -1.93 28.03 2.49
N SER A 67 -2.79 28.89 3.05
CA SER A 67 -3.28 30.09 2.34
C SER A 67 -2.15 31.06 2.00
N SER A 68 -1.14 31.17 2.87
CA SER A 68 0.05 31.99 2.59
C SER A 68 0.90 31.43 1.46
N VAL A 69 0.95 30.10 1.33
CA VAL A 69 1.70 29.41 0.26
C VAL A 69 0.94 29.50 -1.06
N GLU A 70 -0.39 29.41 -1.01
CA GLU A 70 -1.30 29.51 -2.15
C GLU A 70 -1.30 30.95 -2.72
N LEU A 71 -1.37 31.97 -1.86
CA LEU A 71 -1.23 33.38 -2.26
C LEU A 71 0.13 33.65 -2.93
N HIS A 72 1.22 33.12 -2.37
CA HIS A 72 2.55 33.28 -2.96
C HIS A 72 2.74 32.51 -4.28
N ALA A 73 1.98 31.41 -4.48
CA ALA A 73 1.95 30.69 -5.75
C ALA A 73 1.12 31.43 -6.81
N ASP A 74 -0.02 32.00 -6.43
CA ASP A 74 -0.86 32.79 -7.33
C ASP A 74 -0.18 34.11 -7.72
N GLU A 75 0.56 34.75 -6.80
CA GLU A 75 1.32 35.96 -7.09
C GLU A 75 2.47 35.70 -8.08
N ARG A 76 3.17 34.56 -7.96
CA ARG A 76 4.16 34.14 -8.98
C ARG A 76 3.52 33.81 -10.31
N ARG A 77 2.35 33.17 -10.33
CA ARG A 77 1.60 32.90 -11.57
C ARG A 77 1.19 34.19 -12.26
N ARG A 78 0.73 35.19 -11.49
CA ARG A 78 0.40 36.53 -12.01
C ARG A 78 1.63 37.23 -12.59
N ARG A 79 2.76 37.18 -11.89
CA ARG A 79 4.03 37.76 -12.37
C ARG A 79 4.51 37.10 -13.66
N ASN A 80 4.39 35.77 -13.79
CA ASN A 80 4.76 35.06 -15.01
C ASN A 80 3.84 35.39 -16.19
N LEU A 81 2.52 35.53 -15.96
CA LEU A 81 1.57 35.96 -17.00
C LEU A 81 1.83 37.41 -17.44
N GLU A 82 2.20 38.28 -16.50
CA GLU A 82 2.52 39.68 -16.80
C GLU A 82 3.85 39.81 -17.56
N LEU A 83 4.84 38.97 -17.25
CA LEU A 83 6.08 38.85 -18.04
C LEU A 83 5.80 38.29 -19.44
N GLN A 84 4.95 37.27 -19.59
CA GLN A 84 4.56 36.75 -20.91
C GLN A 84 3.79 37.78 -21.73
N ARG A 85 2.92 38.57 -21.10
CA ARG A 85 2.21 39.66 -21.76
C ARG A 85 3.17 40.77 -22.23
N LYS A 86 4.14 41.17 -21.39
CA LYS A 86 5.17 42.14 -21.79
C LYS A 86 6.04 41.62 -22.93
N ALA A 87 6.46 40.36 -22.89
CA ALA A 87 7.21 39.76 -24.00
C ALA A 87 6.38 39.69 -25.29
N ALA A 88 5.07 39.46 -25.20
CA ALA A 88 4.17 39.47 -26.37
C ALA A 88 3.95 40.89 -26.92
N GLU A 89 3.86 41.91 -26.05
CA GLU A 89 3.78 43.33 -26.45
C GLU A 89 5.09 43.81 -27.09
N GLU A 90 6.25 43.44 -26.52
CA GLU A 90 7.58 43.73 -27.10
C GLU A 90 7.78 43.04 -28.46
N ALA A 91 7.37 41.77 -28.60
CA ALA A 91 7.41 41.05 -29.87
C ALA A 91 6.45 41.64 -30.92
N ALA A 92 5.31 42.19 -30.50
CA ALA A 92 4.37 42.87 -31.38
C ALA A 92 4.89 44.25 -31.83
N GLU A 93 5.60 44.98 -30.97
CA GLU A 93 6.30 46.22 -31.36
C GLU A 93 7.47 45.94 -32.31
N GLU A 94 8.25 44.89 -32.08
CA GLU A 94 9.33 44.48 -32.99
C GLU A 94 8.78 44.04 -34.36
N ALA A 95 7.65 43.33 -34.37
CA ALA A 95 6.95 42.96 -35.59
C ALA A 95 6.29 44.15 -36.30
N SER A 96 5.87 45.20 -35.59
CA SER A 96 5.29 46.41 -36.20
C SER A 96 6.37 47.33 -36.77
N ALA A 97 7.53 47.44 -36.10
CA ALA A 97 8.72 48.11 -36.61
C ALA A 97 9.23 47.46 -37.91
N SER A 98 9.17 46.13 -38.02
CA SER A 98 9.51 45.41 -39.26
C SER A 98 8.48 45.58 -40.39
N ARG A 99 7.21 45.91 -40.09
CA ARG A 99 6.15 46.14 -41.08
C ARG A 99 6.22 47.55 -41.68
N ILE A 100 6.65 48.55 -40.92
CA ILE A 100 6.84 49.93 -41.41
C ILE A 100 7.96 49.99 -42.48
N ALA A 101 8.95 49.08 -42.42
CA ALA A 101 9.97 48.95 -43.46
C ALA A 101 9.48 48.30 -44.77
N ARG A 102 8.28 47.69 -44.80
CA ARG A 102 7.81 46.86 -45.93
C ARG A 102 6.50 47.33 -46.58
N SER A 103 5.86 48.41 -46.12
CA SER A 103 4.58 48.90 -46.66
C SER A 103 4.71 50.11 -47.60
N LYS A 104 5.48 49.97 -48.67
CA LYS A 104 5.40 50.84 -49.85
C LYS A 104 4.90 50.07 -51.08
N GLN A 105 3.69 49.48 -51.03
CA GLN A 105 2.89 49.21 -52.24
C GLN A 105 1.46 48.69 -51.93
N ARG A 106 0.45 49.47 -52.39
CA ARG A 106 -0.95 49.13 -52.83
C ARG A 106 -1.95 48.74 -51.71
N SER A 107 -3.06 49.45 -51.39
CA SER A 107 -4.32 49.82 -52.12
C SER A 107 -5.04 48.60 -52.74
N ASP A 108 -6.35 48.38 -52.70
CA ASP A 108 -7.57 49.10 -52.25
C ASP A 108 -8.75 48.07 -52.17
N ASP A 109 -9.94 48.53 -51.74
CA ASP A 109 -11.32 48.04 -52.03
C ASP A 109 -12.05 47.00 -51.13
N GLU A 110 -12.94 47.55 -50.29
CA GLU A 110 -14.43 47.50 -50.22
C GLU A 110 -15.31 46.21 -50.33
N ASP A 111 -16.47 46.36 -49.64
CA ASP A 111 -17.83 45.80 -49.81
C ASP A 111 -18.47 44.78 -48.82
N GLU A 112 -19.30 45.37 -47.95
CA GLU A 112 -20.70 45.11 -47.55
C GLU A 112 -21.46 43.84 -48.02
N SER A 113 -22.27 43.26 -47.11
CA SER A 113 -23.70 42.96 -47.36
C SER A 113 -24.49 42.56 -46.10
N ASP A 114 -25.55 43.35 -45.89
CA ASP A 114 -26.86 43.23 -45.21
C ASP A 114 -27.63 41.91 -45.55
N ASP A 115 -28.76 41.45 -44.99
CA ASP A 115 -29.82 41.97 -44.10
C ASP A 115 -30.80 40.81 -43.72
N GLY A 116 -31.65 41.03 -42.69
CA GLY A 116 -33.06 40.56 -42.48
C GLY A 116 -33.47 39.07 -42.63
N ASP A 117 -34.54 38.53 -42.01
CA ASP A 117 -35.70 39.14 -41.35
C ASP A 117 -36.45 38.08 -40.48
N GLU A 118 -37.22 38.56 -39.51
CA GLU A 118 -38.19 37.83 -38.68
C GLU A 118 -39.52 37.58 -39.43
N ILE A 119 -40.36 36.64 -38.97
CA ILE A 119 -41.83 36.79 -38.76
C ILE A 119 -42.46 35.50 -38.16
N VAL A 120 -43.26 35.75 -37.12
CA VAL A 120 -44.24 34.98 -36.30
C VAL A 120 -45.36 34.30 -37.15
N ASP A 121 -46.12 33.25 -36.79
CA ASP A 121 -46.94 32.96 -35.60
C ASP A 121 -47.51 31.50 -35.62
N ASN A 122 -47.96 31.07 -34.43
CA ASN A 122 -48.67 29.89 -33.92
C ASN A 122 -49.41 28.87 -34.82
N GLY A 123 -49.27 27.60 -34.41
CA GLY A 123 -50.22 26.51 -34.68
C GLY A 123 -49.94 25.26 -33.84
N LYS A 124 -50.65 25.11 -32.72
CA LYS A 124 -50.53 24.02 -31.72
C LYS A 124 -51.10 22.69 -32.25
N VAL A 125 -50.27 21.66 -32.42
CA VAL A 125 -50.71 20.25 -32.41
C VAL A 125 -49.65 19.38 -31.73
N GLU A 126 -50.12 18.58 -30.76
CA GLU A 126 -49.36 17.64 -29.94
C GLU A 126 -48.51 16.69 -30.78
N SER A 127 -47.19 16.68 -30.55
CA SER A 127 -46.30 15.61 -30.99
C SER A 127 -45.44 15.15 -29.83
N LYS A 128 -45.53 13.84 -29.54
CA LYS A 128 -44.70 13.13 -28.56
C LYS A 128 -43.23 13.44 -28.84
N LYS A 129 -42.57 14.17 -27.93
CA LYS A 129 -41.11 14.33 -27.95
C LYS A 129 -40.45 12.94 -27.98
N PRO A 130 -39.66 12.59 -29.00
CA PRO A 130 -38.87 11.38 -28.97
C PRO A 130 -37.84 11.53 -27.85
N LYS A 131 -37.79 10.54 -26.95
CA LYS A 131 -36.71 10.41 -25.96
C LYS A 131 -35.39 10.53 -26.71
N GLN A 132 -34.66 11.63 -26.51
CA GLN A 132 -33.27 11.74 -26.89
C GLN A 132 -32.56 10.49 -26.35
N LYS A 133 -32.07 9.64 -27.26
CA LYS A 133 -31.12 8.59 -26.89
C LYS A 133 -29.96 9.31 -26.23
N LYS A 134 -29.83 9.16 -24.90
CA LYS A 134 -28.63 9.59 -24.17
C LYS A 134 -27.44 9.12 -25.00
N PRO A 135 -26.51 10.00 -25.41
CA PRO A 135 -25.34 9.57 -26.16
C PRO A 135 -24.70 8.41 -25.38
N LYS A 136 -24.49 7.27 -26.06
CA LYS A 136 -23.85 6.10 -25.47
C LYS A 136 -22.53 6.58 -24.86
N ARG A 137 -22.50 6.63 -23.53
CA ARG A 137 -21.34 7.12 -22.78
C ARG A 137 -20.13 6.31 -23.22
N ILE A 138 -19.11 6.98 -23.76
CA ILE A 138 -17.84 6.35 -24.14
C ILE A 138 -17.30 5.60 -22.91
N LYS A 139 -17.01 4.31 -23.11
CA LYS A 139 -16.48 3.38 -22.11
C LYS A 139 -14.96 3.42 -22.28
N VAL A 140 -14.30 4.32 -21.57
CA VAL A 140 -12.83 4.45 -21.64
C VAL A 140 -12.20 3.43 -20.70
N THR A 141 -11.49 2.46 -21.26
CA THR A 141 -10.76 1.43 -20.50
C THR A 141 -9.44 1.95 -19.94
N VAL A 142 -8.81 1.21 -19.02
CA VAL A 142 -7.47 1.56 -18.47
C VAL A 142 -6.44 1.62 -19.60
N ALA A 143 -6.41 0.62 -20.48
CA ALA A 143 -5.52 0.57 -21.65
C ALA A 143 -5.73 1.75 -22.61
N GLU A 144 -6.97 2.13 -22.90
CA GLU A 144 -7.26 3.28 -23.77
C GLU A 144 -6.85 4.63 -23.17
N ALA A 145 -6.88 4.75 -21.84
CA ALA A 145 -6.39 5.95 -21.16
C ALA A 145 -4.87 5.97 -21.10
N ALA A 146 -4.24 4.83 -20.79
CA ALA A 146 -2.80 4.69 -20.71
C ALA A 146 -2.10 4.91 -22.07
N SER A 147 -2.70 4.43 -23.17
CA SER A 147 -2.15 4.61 -24.52
C SER A 147 -2.14 6.06 -25.01
N LYS A 148 -2.90 6.96 -24.36
CA LYS A 148 -2.91 8.40 -24.66
C LYS A 148 -1.86 9.19 -23.89
N ILE A 149 -1.15 8.55 -22.96
CA ILE A 149 -0.05 9.19 -22.25
C ILE A 149 1.13 9.22 -23.21
N ASP A 150 1.49 10.42 -23.64
CA ASP A 150 2.69 10.64 -24.43
C ASP A 150 3.94 10.70 -23.54
N ALA A 151 4.96 9.93 -23.91
CA ALA A 151 6.17 9.77 -23.10
C ALA A 151 7.04 11.04 -23.10
N GLU A 152 7.11 11.76 -24.22
CA GLU A 152 7.87 13.01 -24.33
C GLU A 152 7.23 14.12 -23.49
N ASN A 153 5.90 14.27 -23.58
CA ASN A 153 5.17 15.19 -22.72
C ASN A 153 5.30 14.84 -21.23
N LEU A 154 5.31 13.55 -20.88
CA LEU A 154 5.57 13.11 -19.52
C LEU A 154 6.99 13.48 -19.07
N GLU A 155 8.00 13.23 -19.90
CA GLU A 155 9.39 13.57 -19.61
C GLU A 155 9.55 15.07 -19.35
N GLN A 156 9.00 15.91 -20.23
CA GLN A 156 9.02 17.36 -20.08
C GLN A 156 8.36 17.80 -18.76
N PHE A 157 7.18 17.25 -18.44
CA PHE A 157 6.52 17.50 -17.17
C PHE A 157 7.38 17.11 -15.97
N LEU A 158 8.06 15.95 -16.03
CA LEU A 158 8.93 15.47 -14.96
C LEU A 158 10.17 16.36 -14.77
N ILE A 159 10.73 16.89 -15.85
CA ILE A 159 11.83 17.87 -15.81
C ILE A 159 11.36 19.15 -15.10
N GLU A 160 10.21 19.70 -15.51
CA GLU A 160 9.64 20.91 -14.92
C GLU A 160 9.29 20.75 -13.44
N VAL A 161 8.69 19.61 -13.06
CA VAL A 161 8.39 19.28 -11.66
C VAL A 161 9.67 19.13 -10.84
N SER A 162 10.70 18.50 -11.40
CA SER A 162 11.99 18.35 -10.74
C SER A 162 12.65 19.69 -10.48
N ALA A 163 12.63 20.60 -11.46
CA ALA A 163 13.16 21.95 -11.32
C ALA A 163 12.35 22.80 -10.32
N SER A 164 11.02 22.74 -10.41
CA SER A 164 10.12 23.55 -9.57
C SER A 164 10.15 23.17 -8.08
N TYR A 165 10.53 21.94 -7.77
CA TYR A 165 10.51 21.37 -6.42
C TYR A 165 11.81 20.65 -6.08
N GLU A 166 12.96 21.18 -6.49
CA GLU A 166 14.28 20.51 -6.51
C GLU A 166 14.59 19.69 -5.24
N SER A 167 14.46 20.30 -4.06
CA SER A 167 14.71 19.65 -2.76
C SER A 167 13.51 18.93 -2.14
N GLN A 168 12.33 19.04 -2.75
CA GLN A 168 11.06 18.58 -2.20
C GLN A 168 10.57 17.31 -2.92
N HIS A 169 11.36 16.25 -2.83
CA HIS A 169 11.11 14.98 -3.53
C HIS A 169 9.74 14.36 -3.25
N TYR A 170 9.20 14.52 -2.04
CA TYR A 170 7.84 14.06 -1.73
C TYR A 170 6.79 14.83 -2.54
N ILE A 171 6.91 16.16 -2.64
CA ILE A 171 5.98 16.97 -3.45
C ILE A 171 6.08 16.60 -4.94
N GLN A 172 7.30 16.36 -5.43
CA GLN A 172 7.48 15.88 -6.81
C GLN A 172 6.71 14.58 -7.06
N LEU A 173 6.78 13.61 -6.14
CA LEU A 173 6.04 12.34 -6.23
C LEU A 173 4.52 12.55 -6.17
N MET A 174 4.05 13.50 -5.37
CA MET A 174 2.64 13.89 -5.34
C MET A 174 2.18 14.49 -6.68
N ARG A 175 2.99 15.35 -7.31
CA ARG A 175 2.71 15.90 -8.64
C ARG A 175 2.73 14.83 -9.74
N PHE A 176 3.64 13.87 -9.62
CA PHE A 176 3.66 12.69 -10.47
C PHE A 176 2.36 11.89 -10.37
N ALA A 177 1.86 11.63 -9.16
CA ALA A 177 0.56 11.00 -8.96
C ALA A 177 -0.59 11.85 -9.55
N ASP A 178 -0.57 13.17 -9.38
CA ASP A 178 -1.57 14.08 -9.96
C ASP A 178 -1.61 14.00 -11.51
N TYR A 179 -0.45 13.89 -12.16
CA TYR A 179 -0.36 13.73 -13.61
C TYR A 179 -1.11 12.48 -14.07
N PHE A 180 -0.81 11.32 -13.46
CA PHE A 180 -1.49 10.07 -13.79
C PHE A 180 -2.98 10.11 -13.39
N ALA A 181 -3.34 10.79 -12.30
CA ALA A 181 -4.75 10.97 -11.92
C ALA A 181 -5.54 11.75 -12.96
N ARG A 182 -4.93 12.75 -13.61
CA ARG A 182 -5.53 13.47 -14.74
C ARG A 182 -5.65 12.57 -15.97
N ALA A 183 -4.59 11.85 -16.31
CA ALA A 183 -4.57 10.93 -17.46
C ALA A 183 -5.66 9.83 -17.34
N PHE A 184 -5.83 9.27 -16.15
CA PHE A 184 -6.84 8.23 -15.87
C PHE A 184 -8.21 8.75 -15.46
N SER A 185 -8.42 10.06 -15.34
CA SER A 185 -9.72 10.65 -14.96
C SER A 185 -10.92 10.23 -15.83
N PRO A 186 -10.78 9.87 -17.13
CA PRO A 186 -11.89 9.35 -17.93
C PRO A 186 -12.29 7.91 -17.56
N VAL A 187 -11.42 7.15 -16.89
CA VAL A 187 -11.65 5.75 -16.54
C VAL A 187 -12.67 5.67 -15.41
N LYS A 188 -13.72 4.88 -15.61
CA LYS A 188 -14.78 4.69 -14.61
C LYS A 188 -14.45 3.51 -13.71
N ASN A 189 -14.96 3.52 -12.47
CA ASN A 189 -14.79 2.41 -11.52
C ASN A 189 -15.16 1.03 -12.09
N ALA A 190 -16.13 0.97 -13.01
CA ALA A 190 -16.53 -0.30 -13.65
C ALA A 190 -15.42 -0.90 -14.53
N GLU A 191 -14.52 -0.08 -15.06
CA GLU A 191 -13.37 -0.51 -15.86
C GLU A 191 -12.15 -0.88 -15.02
N PHE A 192 -12.16 -0.52 -13.73
CA PHE A 192 -11.13 -0.90 -12.77
C PHE A 192 -11.76 -1.27 -11.40
N PRO A 193 -12.50 -2.39 -11.33
CA PRO A 193 -13.16 -2.82 -10.11
C PRO A 193 -12.16 -3.51 -9.16
N TRP A 194 -11.15 -2.77 -8.70
CA TRP A 194 -9.98 -3.30 -8.02
C TRP A 194 -10.33 -4.15 -6.78
N THR A 195 -11.34 -3.77 -6.00
CA THR A 195 -11.79 -4.53 -4.83
C THR A 195 -12.32 -5.92 -5.18
N LYS A 196 -13.00 -6.06 -6.32
CA LYS A 196 -13.46 -7.35 -6.85
C LYS A 196 -12.29 -8.13 -7.42
N MET A 197 -11.42 -7.45 -8.18
CA MET A 197 -10.23 -8.05 -8.78
C MET A 197 -9.34 -8.71 -7.71
N PHE A 198 -9.09 -8.03 -6.60
CA PHE A 198 -8.23 -8.52 -5.51
C PHE A 198 -8.84 -9.68 -4.73
N LYS A 199 -10.16 -9.89 -4.81
CA LYS A 199 -10.85 -11.02 -4.18
C LYS A 199 -10.90 -12.25 -5.09
N GLU A 200 -10.97 -12.06 -6.40
CA GLU A 200 -11.29 -13.13 -7.36
C GLU A 200 -10.12 -13.52 -8.26
N SER A 201 -9.07 -12.70 -8.37
CA SER A 201 -7.94 -12.96 -9.26
C SER A 201 -6.82 -13.73 -8.56
N THR A 202 -6.11 -14.54 -9.33
CA THR A 202 -4.87 -15.19 -8.87
C THR A 202 -3.77 -14.16 -8.60
N VAL A 203 -2.82 -14.50 -7.74
CA VAL A 203 -1.67 -13.63 -7.44
C VAL A 203 -0.87 -13.34 -8.71
N ALA A 204 -0.77 -14.31 -9.63
CA ALA A 204 -0.07 -14.11 -10.90
C ALA A 204 -0.68 -12.98 -11.73
N LYS A 205 -2.00 -12.97 -11.86
CA LYS A 205 -2.73 -11.90 -12.59
C LYS A 205 -2.61 -10.56 -11.87
N LEU A 206 -2.72 -10.56 -10.54
CA LEU A 206 -2.64 -9.34 -9.73
C LEU A 206 -1.24 -8.70 -9.78
N ALA A 207 -0.19 -9.51 -9.86
CA ALA A 207 1.18 -9.01 -9.95
C ALA A 207 1.40 -8.19 -11.21
N ASP A 208 0.67 -8.46 -12.29
CA ASP A 208 0.86 -7.81 -13.59
C ASP A 208 -0.05 -6.56 -13.76
N VAL A 209 -1.14 -6.47 -13.00
CA VAL A 209 -2.05 -5.30 -12.95
C VAL A 209 -1.54 -4.23 -11.97
N PRO A 210 -1.64 -2.93 -12.30
CA PRO A 210 -2.21 -2.33 -13.51
C PRO A 210 -1.17 -2.02 -14.61
N LEU A 211 0.07 -2.49 -14.49
CA LEU A 211 1.16 -2.05 -15.37
C LEU A 211 1.12 -2.68 -16.76
N ASN A 212 0.44 -3.80 -16.95
CA ASN A 212 0.27 -4.44 -18.26
C ASN A 212 -0.30 -3.52 -19.35
N ASP A 213 -1.11 -2.54 -18.95
CA ASP A 213 -1.79 -1.63 -19.85
C ASP A 213 -0.98 -0.35 -20.10
N VAL A 214 0.13 -0.15 -19.39
CA VAL A 214 0.97 1.06 -19.49
C VAL A 214 1.96 0.90 -20.64
N PRO A 215 2.03 1.84 -21.60
CA PRO A 215 3.04 1.80 -22.66
C PRO A 215 4.47 1.74 -22.11
N GLU A 216 5.32 0.92 -22.71
CA GLU A 216 6.70 0.70 -22.23
C GLU A 216 7.51 2.00 -22.14
N ALA A 217 7.36 2.91 -23.11
CA ALA A 217 8.03 4.21 -23.11
C ALA A 217 7.62 5.06 -21.89
N VAL A 218 6.33 5.05 -21.53
CA VAL A 218 5.79 5.75 -20.36
C VAL A 218 6.30 5.12 -19.07
N TYR A 219 6.32 3.78 -19.01
CA TYR A 219 6.84 3.03 -17.86
C TYR A 219 8.33 3.30 -17.63
N LYS A 220 9.15 3.23 -18.69
CA LYS A 220 10.58 3.49 -18.63
C LYS A 220 10.87 4.93 -18.19
N THR A 221 10.25 5.92 -18.83
CA THR A 221 10.41 7.35 -18.47
C THR A 221 10.06 7.59 -16.99
N SER A 222 8.93 7.04 -16.55
CA SER A 222 8.49 7.13 -15.15
C SER A 222 9.49 6.50 -14.19
N THR A 223 9.93 5.28 -14.47
CA THR A 223 10.79 4.52 -13.55
C THR A 223 12.22 5.06 -13.51
N ASP A 224 12.77 5.53 -14.63
CA ASP A 224 14.08 6.20 -14.66
C ASP A 224 14.07 7.49 -13.83
N TRP A 225 12.96 8.22 -13.85
CA TRP A 225 12.78 9.40 -13.01
C TRP A 225 12.58 9.06 -11.53
N ILE A 226 11.73 8.07 -11.20
CA ILE A 226 11.52 7.56 -9.83
C ILE A 226 12.85 7.11 -9.22
N ASN A 227 13.73 6.48 -10.02
CA ASN A 227 15.02 6.00 -9.55
C ASN A 227 15.92 7.12 -9.00
N LYS A 228 15.68 8.38 -9.39
CA LYS A 228 16.41 9.56 -8.91
C LYS A 228 15.83 10.13 -7.61
N ARG A 229 14.66 9.67 -7.15
CA ARG A 229 14.04 10.14 -5.89
C ARG A 229 14.69 9.47 -4.67
N SER A 230 14.70 10.17 -3.54
CA SER A 230 15.28 9.65 -2.29
C SER A 230 14.41 8.54 -1.68
N SER A 231 15.05 7.59 -0.98
CA SER A 231 14.36 6.47 -0.34
C SER A 231 13.32 6.93 0.69
N ASP A 232 13.62 7.97 1.46
CA ASP A 232 12.71 8.50 2.49
C ASP A 232 11.43 9.11 1.88
N ALA A 233 11.59 9.85 0.78
CA ALA A 233 10.46 10.42 0.05
C ALA A 233 9.58 9.33 -0.58
N LEU A 234 10.22 8.30 -1.16
CA LEU A 234 9.51 7.13 -1.69
C LEU A 234 8.80 6.34 -0.58
N GLY A 235 9.42 6.19 0.59
CA GLY A 235 8.80 5.52 1.73
C GLY A 235 7.54 6.26 2.20
N SER A 236 7.64 7.58 2.32
CA SER A 236 6.49 8.45 2.66
C SER A 236 5.39 8.38 1.60
N PHE A 237 5.78 8.36 0.32
CA PHE A 237 4.85 8.25 -0.80
C PHE A 237 4.13 6.89 -0.86
N ILE A 238 4.84 5.78 -0.60
CA ILE A 238 4.26 4.43 -0.53
C ILE A 238 3.21 4.37 0.58
N LEU A 239 3.53 4.87 1.78
CA LEU A 239 2.58 4.91 2.89
C LEU A 239 1.37 5.79 2.58
N TRP A 240 1.57 6.97 1.99
CA TRP A 240 0.47 7.83 1.55
C TRP A 240 -0.43 7.16 0.51
N SER A 241 0.16 6.43 -0.44
CA SER A 241 -0.58 5.67 -1.45
C SER A 241 -1.42 4.56 -0.82
N LEU A 242 -0.83 3.81 0.12
CA LEU A 242 -1.52 2.77 0.90
C LEU A 242 -2.68 3.37 1.72
N ASP A 243 -2.45 4.49 2.38
CA ASP A 243 -3.47 5.19 3.15
C ASP A 243 -4.65 5.61 2.26
N THR A 244 -4.35 6.06 1.04
CA THR A 244 -5.37 6.44 0.05
C THR A 244 -6.18 5.22 -0.43
N ILE A 245 -5.52 4.09 -0.68
CA ILE A 245 -6.18 2.83 -1.06
C ILE A 245 -7.05 2.32 0.09
N PHE A 246 -6.57 2.35 1.34
CA PHE A 246 -7.32 1.88 2.49
C PHE A 246 -8.50 2.79 2.84
N ALA A 247 -8.38 4.10 2.65
CA ALA A 247 -9.50 5.02 2.77
C ALA A 247 -10.61 4.71 1.74
N ASP A 248 -10.23 4.38 0.50
CA ASP A 248 -11.17 3.95 -0.55
C ASP A 248 -11.80 2.59 -0.22
N LEU A 249 -11.01 1.64 0.30
CA LEU A 249 -11.51 0.35 0.75
C LEU A 249 -12.58 0.50 1.84
N ALA A 250 -12.33 1.36 2.84
CA ALA A 250 -13.28 1.64 3.91
C ALA A 250 -14.57 2.27 3.36
N ASN A 251 -14.47 3.15 2.37
CA ASN A 251 -15.64 3.71 1.69
C ASN A 251 -16.44 2.64 0.96
N HIS A 252 -15.79 1.66 0.33
CA HIS A 252 -16.45 0.54 -0.33
C HIS A 252 -17.16 -0.42 0.64
N GLN A 253 -16.63 -0.59 1.85
CA GLN A 253 -17.22 -1.43 2.90
C GLN A 253 -18.38 -0.73 3.63
N GLY A 254 -18.33 0.60 3.78
CA GLY A 254 -19.37 1.40 4.43
C GLY A 254 -20.68 1.53 3.64
N VAL A 255 -20.74 1.09 2.38
CA VAL A 255 -21.97 1.05 1.57
C VAL A 255 -22.78 -0.23 1.87
N THR A 256 -23.08 -0.46 3.15
CA THR A 256 -24.14 -1.39 3.57
C THR A 256 -25.46 -0.65 3.65
N LYS A 257 -26.55 -1.23 3.09
CA LYS A 257 -27.92 -0.67 3.03
C LYS A 257 -28.32 0.05 4.34
N GLY A 258 -28.49 1.37 4.28
CA GLY A 258 -29.32 2.08 5.28
C GLY A 258 -28.90 3.49 5.70
N SER A 259 -27.66 3.94 5.46
CA SER A 259 -27.18 5.19 6.07
C SER A 259 -26.84 6.25 5.03
N LYS A 260 -27.79 7.20 4.84
CA LYS A 260 -27.50 8.52 4.24
C LYS A 260 -26.57 9.27 5.18
N LYS A 261 -25.26 9.15 4.99
CA LYS A 261 -24.30 10.15 5.45
C LYS A 261 -23.57 10.70 4.23
N VAL A 262 -23.86 11.97 3.94
CA VAL A 262 -23.10 12.79 3.00
C VAL A 262 -21.73 13.01 3.62
N VAL A 263 -20.79 12.10 3.36
CA VAL A 263 -19.36 12.35 3.53
C VAL A 263 -18.81 12.47 2.13
N GLN A 264 -18.14 13.59 1.90
CA GLN A 264 -17.56 14.04 0.65
C GLN A 264 -16.89 12.87 -0.09
N GLN A 265 -17.49 12.48 -1.20
CA GLN A 265 -17.06 11.40 -2.07
C GLN A 265 -15.66 11.73 -2.59
N GLY A 266 -14.62 11.26 -1.89
CA GLY A 266 -13.26 11.20 -2.42
C GLY A 266 -13.35 10.47 -3.76
N SER A 267 -12.96 11.17 -4.83
CA SER A 267 -13.18 10.70 -6.19
C SER A 267 -12.45 9.38 -6.43
N SER A 268 -13.20 8.28 -6.43
CA SER A 268 -12.77 6.94 -6.85
C SER A 268 -12.12 6.89 -8.25
N LYS A 269 -12.20 8.00 -9.01
CA LYS A 269 -11.59 8.15 -10.35
C LYS A 269 -10.05 8.17 -10.33
N ALA A 270 -9.42 8.47 -9.20
CA ALA A 270 -7.96 8.52 -9.11
C ALA A 270 -7.30 7.18 -8.70
N GLN A 271 -8.09 6.14 -8.37
CA GLN A 271 -7.52 4.89 -7.82
C GLN A 271 -6.60 4.17 -8.81
N VAL A 272 -6.98 4.12 -10.10
CA VAL A 272 -6.13 3.54 -11.16
C VAL A 272 -4.74 4.16 -11.12
N ALA A 273 -4.69 5.49 -11.06
CA ALA A 273 -3.43 6.23 -11.01
C ALA A 273 -2.60 5.86 -9.78
N ILE A 274 -3.21 5.79 -8.59
CA ILE A 274 -2.51 5.40 -7.35
C ILE A 274 -1.91 4.00 -7.47
N PHE A 275 -2.66 3.01 -7.97
CA PHE A 275 -2.13 1.66 -8.18
C PHE A 275 -1.00 1.64 -9.23
N VAL A 276 -1.11 2.41 -10.32
CA VAL A 276 -0.06 2.50 -11.36
C VAL A 276 1.23 3.08 -10.79
N VAL A 277 1.17 4.26 -10.17
CA VAL A 277 2.37 4.95 -9.66
C VAL A 277 2.99 4.21 -8.48
N LEU A 278 2.18 3.59 -7.62
CA LEU A 278 2.65 2.76 -6.52
C LEU A 278 3.36 1.50 -7.04
N ALA A 279 2.80 0.82 -8.05
CA ALA A 279 3.43 -0.33 -8.67
C ALA A 279 4.78 0.03 -9.32
N MET A 280 4.85 1.15 -10.04
CA MET A 280 6.12 1.65 -10.60
C MET A 280 7.16 1.93 -9.52
N ALA A 281 6.76 2.57 -8.41
CA ALA A 281 7.66 2.85 -7.29
C ALA A 281 8.20 1.58 -6.64
N LEU A 282 7.32 0.61 -6.35
CA LEU A 282 7.68 -0.67 -5.72
C LEU A 282 8.57 -1.53 -6.62
N ARG A 283 8.31 -1.58 -7.93
CA ARG A 283 9.16 -2.33 -8.87
C ARG A 283 10.52 -1.67 -9.09
N ARG A 284 10.58 -0.34 -9.11
CA ARG A 284 11.82 0.39 -9.39
C ARG A 284 12.77 0.47 -8.20
N LYS A 285 12.24 0.62 -7.00
CA LYS A 285 13.00 0.71 -5.74
C LYS A 285 12.36 -0.18 -4.65
N PRO A 286 12.39 -1.52 -4.84
CA PRO A 286 11.76 -2.46 -3.92
C PRO A 286 12.35 -2.37 -2.50
N ASP A 287 13.64 -2.06 -2.36
CA ASP A 287 14.34 -1.93 -1.07
C ASP A 287 13.70 -0.98 -0.08
N VAL A 288 12.99 0.05 -0.57
CA VAL A 288 12.27 1.00 0.30
C VAL A 288 11.23 0.27 1.13
N LEU A 289 10.62 -0.81 0.60
CA LEU A 289 9.63 -1.61 1.32
C LEU A 289 10.22 -2.24 2.58
N ILE A 290 11.49 -2.68 2.57
CA ILE A 290 12.14 -3.30 3.74
C ILE A 290 12.03 -2.40 4.98
N GLY A 291 12.31 -1.11 4.82
CA GLY A 291 12.22 -0.13 5.92
C GLY A 291 10.78 0.14 6.39
N LEU A 292 9.77 -0.18 5.57
CA LEU A 292 8.36 0.00 5.89
C LEU A 292 7.73 -1.25 6.52
N LEU A 293 8.32 -2.44 6.34
CA LEU A 293 7.76 -3.71 6.81
C LEU A 293 7.42 -3.73 8.30
N PRO A 294 8.25 -3.23 9.24
CA PRO A 294 7.88 -3.18 10.66
C PRO A 294 6.60 -2.38 10.88
N LYS A 295 6.49 -1.19 10.25
CA LYS A 295 5.30 -0.35 10.35
C LYS A 295 4.07 -1.05 9.79
N LEU A 296 4.19 -1.70 8.64
CA LEU A 296 3.09 -2.47 8.05
C LEU A 296 2.63 -3.61 8.96
N ARG A 297 3.54 -4.23 9.72
CA ARG A 297 3.24 -5.34 10.64
C ARG A 297 2.65 -4.89 11.97
N GLU A 298 3.13 -3.78 12.51
CA GLU A 298 2.87 -3.38 13.91
C GLU A 298 1.76 -2.34 14.03
N ASP A 299 1.55 -1.50 13.02
CA ASP A 299 0.49 -0.49 13.04
C ASP A 299 -0.88 -1.11 12.69
N PRO A 300 -1.87 -1.07 13.59
CA PRO A 300 -3.22 -1.60 13.34
C PRO A 300 -3.89 -1.01 12.09
N LYS A 301 -3.45 0.17 11.64
CA LYS A 301 -3.92 0.79 10.39
C LYS A 301 -3.67 -0.08 9.16
N TYR A 302 -2.58 -0.84 9.15
CA TYR A 302 -2.21 -1.70 8.01
C TYR A 302 -2.57 -3.18 8.24
N GLN A 303 -3.02 -3.53 9.45
CA GLN A 303 -3.46 -4.86 9.81
C GLN A 303 -4.95 -5.08 9.56
N GLY A 304 -5.33 -6.32 9.27
CA GLY A 304 -6.71 -6.74 9.02
C GLY A 304 -6.84 -7.70 7.84
N GLN A 305 -7.81 -8.61 7.94
CA GLN A 305 -8.07 -9.61 6.88
C GLN A 305 -8.52 -8.95 5.56
N ASP A 306 -9.21 -7.82 5.63
CA ASP A 306 -9.67 -7.05 4.48
C ASP A 306 -8.54 -6.29 3.76
N LYS A 307 -7.48 -5.94 4.49
CA LYS A 307 -6.30 -5.22 3.98
C LYS A 307 -5.24 -6.15 3.42
N LEU A 308 -5.23 -7.41 3.86
CA LEU A 308 -4.24 -8.41 3.46
C LEU A 308 -4.07 -8.54 1.94
N PRO A 309 -5.14 -8.56 1.10
CA PRO A 309 -4.96 -8.62 -0.36
C PRO A 309 -4.15 -7.43 -0.93
N VAL A 310 -4.29 -6.24 -0.34
CA VAL A 310 -3.52 -5.05 -0.76
C VAL A 310 -2.07 -5.17 -0.34
N ILE A 311 -1.80 -5.61 0.89
CA ILE A 311 -0.42 -5.85 1.37
C ILE A 311 0.27 -6.93 0.53
N LEU A 312 -0.45 -8.00 0.22
CA LEU A 312 0.04 -9.06 -0.65
C LEU A 312 0.37 -8.55 -2.05
N TRP A 313 -0.49 -7.71 -2.64
CA TRP A 313 -0.22 -7.08 -3.93
C TRP A 313 1.00 -6.16 -3.88
N VAL A 314 1.18 -5.38 -2.81
CA VAL A 314 2.39 -4.54 -2.63
C VAL A 314 3.65 -5.39 -2.64
N ILE A 315 3.65 -6.51 -1.91
CA ILE A 315 4.79 -7.44 -1.89
C ILE A 315 4.99 -8.10 -3.25
N ALA A 316 3.90 -8.43 -3.96
CA ALA A 316 3.95 -8.95 -5.32
C ALA A 316 4.53 -7.93 -6.32
N GLN A 317 4.29 -6.63 -6.16
CA GLN A 317 4.94 -5.61 -6.98
C GLN A 317 6.44 -5.48 -6.63
N ALA A 318 6.80 -5.52 -5.35
CA ALA A 318 8.21 -5.47 -4.95
C ALA A 318 8.99 -6.70 -5.45
N SER A 319 8.38 -7.89 -5.43
CA SER A 319 9.03 -9.12 -5.90
C SER A 319 9.31 -9.14 -7.40
N GLN A 320 8.54 -8.39 -8.19
CA GLN A 320 8.80 -8.19 -9.63
C GLN A 320 10.03 -7.32 -9.89
N GLY A 321 10.36 -6.41 -8.95
CA GLY A 321 11.56 -5.59 -9.02
C GLY A 321 12.81 -6.29 -8.47
N ASP A 322 12.65 -7.00 -7.35
CA ASP A 322 13.72 -7.76 -6.69
C ASP A 322 13.13 -8.96 -5.94
N LEU A 323 13.46 -10.18 -6.38
CA LEU A 323 12.99 -11.43 -5.77
C LEU A 323 13.46 -11.57 -4.30
N VAL A 324 14.65 -11.06 -3.96
CA VAL A 324 15.22 -11.09 -2.61
C VAL A 324 14.35 -10.26 -1.67
N VAL A 325 13.98 -9.05 -2.09
CA VAL A 325 13.06 -8.18 -1.32
C VAL A 325 11.67 -8.81 -1.23
N GLY A 326 11.18 -9.41 -2.31
CA GLY A 326 9.91 -10.12 -2.34
C GLY A 326 9.84 -11.24 -1.30
N LEU A 327 10.84 -12.13 -1.29
CA LEU A 327 10.90 -13.23 -0.33
C LEU A 327 11.11 -12.72 1.10
N TYR A 328 12.00 -11.75 1.31
CA TYR A 328 12.19 -11.13 2.62
C TYR A 328 10.86 -10.59 3.17
N SER A 329 10.12 -9.83 2.35
CA SER A 329 8.82 -9.26 2.74
C SER A 329 7.78 -10.34 3.03
N TRP A 330 7.78 -11.43 2.26
CA TRP A 330 6.91 -12.58 2.51
C TRP A 330 7.22 -13.24 3.86
N VAL A 331 8.49 -13.54 4.13
CA VAL A 331 8.94 -14.20 5.37
C VAL A 331 8.67 -13.34 6.60
N HIS A 332 8.90 -12.03 6.52
CA HIS A 332 8.83 -11.15 7.69
C HIS A 332 7.43 -10.58 7.98
N ASN A 333 6.52 -10.56 7.00
CA ASN A 333 5.19 -9.95 7.15
C ASN A 333 4.01 -10.87 6.83
N LEU A 334 4.13 -11.81 5.89
CA LEU A 334 3.02 -12.69 5.50
C LEU A 334 3.10 -14.07 6.16
N PHE A 335 4.30 -14.61 6.30
CA PHE A 335 4.49 -15.92 6.91
C PHE A 335 4.03 -15.97 8.38
N PRO A 336 4.29 -14.97 9.25
CA PRO A 336 3.73 -14.98 10.60
C PRO A 336 2.19 -14.98 10.62
N VAL A 337 1.55 -14.38 9.61
CA VAL A 337 0.09 -14.38 9.46
C VAL A 337 -0.40 -15.78 9.10
N ILE A 338 0.29 -16.51 8.21
CA ILE A 338 -0.12 -17.87 7.80
C ILE A 338 -0.13 -18.85 8.98
N SER A 339 0.82 -18.66 9.90
CA SER A 339 1.00 -19.46 11.12
C SER A 339 0.05 -19.04 12.24
N ALA A 340 -0.66 -17.91 12.11
CA ALA A 340 -1.63 -17.46 13.09
C ALA A 340 -2.94 -18.24 12.96
N LYS A 341 -3.55 -18.57 14.11
CA LYS A 341 -4.85 -19.27 14.19
C LYS A 341 -6.00 -18.51 13.49
N SER A 342 -5.87 -17.19 13.30
CA SER A 342 -6.87 -16.32 12.67
C SER A 342 -6.78 -16.26 11.14
N CYS A 343 -5.81 -16.91 10.50
CA CYS A 343 -5.68 -16.90 9.04
C CYS A 343 -6.76 -17.77 8.39
N ASN A 344 -7.65 -17.13 7.62
CA ASN A 344 -8.65 -17.84 6.85
C ASN A 344 -8.04 -18.58 5.65
N THR A 345 -8.81 -19.52 5.08
CA THR A 345 -8.36 -20.39 3.98
C THR A 345 -7.97 -19.63 2.72
N GLN A 346 -8.72 -18.58 2.37
CA GLN A 346 -8.44 -17.76 1.18
C GLN A 346 -7.12 -16.98 1.32
N SER A 347 -6.90 -16.38 2.48
CA SER A 347 -5.68 -15.65 2.82
C SER A 347 -4.47 -16.56 2.80
N ARG A 348 -4.60 -17.75 3.40
CA ARG A 348 -3.59 -18.80 3.37
C ARG A 348 -3.23 -19.19 1.94
N ASP A 349 -4.23 -19.39 1.10
CA ASP A 349 -4.05 -19.74 -0.31
C ASP A 349 -3.30 -18.64 -1.09
N LEU A 350 -3.73 -17.38 -0.96
CA LEU A 350 -3.07 -16.26 -1.63
C LEU A 350 -1.61 -16.08 -1.16
N ILE A 351 -1.35 -16.16 0.14
CA ILE A 351 0.02 -16.06 0.70
C ILE A 351 0.92 -17.14 0.09
N LEU A 352 0.44 -18.39 -0.02
CA LEU A 352 1.21 -19.48 -0.64
C LEU A 352 1.36 -19.31 -2.15
N GLN A 353 0.33 -18.81 -2.86
CA GLN A 353 0.44 -18.51 -4.28
C GLN A 353 1.54 -17.48 -4.56
N LEU A 354 1.71 -16.48 -3.67
CA LEU A 354 2.80 -15.51 -3.79
C LEU A 354 4.17 -16.17 -3.58
N LEU A 355 4.31 -17.03 -2.57
CA LEU A 355 5.55 -17.79 -2.34
C LEU A 355 5.93 -18.62 -3.57
N GLU A 356 4.98 -19.40 -4.08
CA GLU A 356 5.18 -20.24 -5.27
C GLU A 356 5.59 -19.43 -6.49
N ARG A 357 4.98 -18.24 -6.70
CA ARG A 357 5.38 -17.35 -7.79
C ARG A 357 6.83 -16.88 -7.63
N ILE A 358 7.24 -16.51 -6.42
CA ILE A 358 8.63 -16.08 -6.15
C ILE A 358 9.60 -17.24 -6.43
N LEU A 359 9.30 -18.44 -5.93
CA LEU A 359 10.17 -19.61 -6.09
C LEU A 359 10.19 -20.16 -7.52
N SER A 360 9.11 -19.96 -8.28
CA SER A 360 9.01 -20.39 -9.69
C SER A 360 9.60 -19.38 -10.68
N ALA A 361 10.07 -18.22 -10.21
CA ALA A 361 10.66 -17.22 -11.10
C ALA A 361 11.95 -17.75 -11.78
N PRO A 362 12.25 -17.34 -13.02
CA PRO A 362 13.46 -17.77 -13.70
C PRO A 362 14.71 -17.45 -12.87
N LYS A 363 15.56 -18.46 -12.64
CA LYS A 363 16.78 -18.34 -11.80
C LYS A 363 16.51 -17.95 -10.33
N ALA A 364 15.29 -18.13 -9.81
CA ALA A 364 14.94 -17.75 -8.45
C ALA A 364 15.92 -18.30 -7.41
N ARG A 365 16.22 -19.61 -7.46
CA ARG A 365 17.14 -20.24 -6.50
C ARG A 365 18.50 -19.56 -6.44
N SER A 366 19.15 -19.29 -7.57
CA SER A 366 20.48 -18.65 -7.55
C SER A 366 20.43 -17.19 -7.11
N ILE A 367 19.40 -16.44 -7.53
CA ILE A 367 19.20 -15.05 -7.10
C ILE A 367 19.00 -14.98 -5.59
N LEU A 368 18.13 -15.84 -5.04
CA LEU A 368 17.81 -15.88 -3.62
C LEU A 368 18.99 -16.34 -2.77
N LEU A 369 19.76 -17.34 -3.21
CA LEU A 369 20.96 -17.79 -2.50
C LEU A 369 22.04 -16.70 -2.44
N ASN A 370 22.25 -15.97 -3.54
CA ASN A 370 23.16 -14.84 -3.57
C ASN A 370 22.70 -13.70 -2.64
N GLY A 371 21.39 -13.58 -2.43
CA GLY A 371 20.77 -12.61 -1.53
C GLY A 371 20.43 -13.14 -0.14
N ALA A 372 20.83 -14.36 0.23
CA ALA A 372 20.36 -15.03 1.45
C ALA A 372 20.70 -14.28 2.74
N VAL A 373 21.80 -13.51 2.71
CA VAL A 373 22.20 -12.58 3.77
C VAL A 373 22.41 -11.20 3.16
N ARG A 374 21.62 -10.21 3.58
CA ARG A 374 21.66 -8.83 3.08
C ARG A 374 21.82 -7.86 4.24
N LYS A 375 22.91 -7.07 4.21
CA LYS A 375 23.23 -6.08 5.28
C LYS A 375 23.22 -6.68 6.71
N GLY A 376 23.61 -7.94 6.83
CA GLY A 376 23.62 -8.68 8.11
C GLY A 376 22.29 -9.37 8.48
N GLU A 377 21.21 -9.07 7.77
CA GLU A 377 19.91 -9.72 7.96
C GLU A 377 19.75 -10.92 7.02
N ARG A 378 19.06 -11.95 7.50
CA ARG A 378 18.81 -13.19 6.73
C ARG A 378 17.44 -13.14 6.08
N LEU A 379 17.35 -13.65 4.85
CA LEU A 379 16.05 -13.86 4.18
C LEU A 379 15.13 -14.77 4.97
N VAL A 380 15.68 -15.87 5.50
CA VAL A 380 14.97 -16.81 6.37
C VAL A 380 15.70 -16.85 7.71
N PRO A 381 15.25 -16.09 8.72
CA PRO A 381 15.84 -16.14 10.06
C PRO A 381 15.52 -17.47 10.77
N PRO A 382 16.28 -17.84 11.83
CA PRO A 382 16.05 -19.07 12.59
C PRO A 382 14.61 -19.26 13.08
N SER A 383 13.94 -18.18 13.53
CA SER A 383 12.54 -18.23 13.95
C SER A 383 11.58 -18.57 12.82
N ALA A 384 11.86 -18.11 11.59
CA ALA A 384 11.08 -18.49 10.42
C ALA A 384 11.35 -19.95 10.03
N LEU A 385 12.60 -20.42 10.14
CA LEU A 385 12.93 -21.83 9.90
C LEU A 385 12.19 -22.75 10.87
N GLU A 386 12.14 -22.40 12.16
CA GLU A 386 11.37 -23.17 13.16
C GLU A 386 9.90 -23.30 12.77
N LEU A 387 9.26 -22.17 12.41
CA LEU A 387 7.87 -22.16 11.96
C LEU A 387 7.68 -22.95 10.64
N LEU A 388 8.64 -22.90 9.73
CA LEU A 388 8.60 -23.64 8.47
C LEU A 388 8.64 -25.15 8.70
N ILE A 389 9.56 -25.63 9.53
CA ILE A 389 9.65 -27.06 9.86
C ILE A 389 8.32 -27.54 10.46
N ARG A 390 7.73 -26.78 11.38
CA ARG A 390 6.43 -27.13 11.99
C ARG A 390 5.28 -27.09 10.99
N ALA A 391 5.30 -26.17 10.04
CA ALA A 391 4.28 -26.09 8.99
C ALA A 391 4.41 -27.22 7.94
N THR A 392 5.64 -27.67 7.68
CA THR A 392 5.94 -28.73 6.71
C THR A 392 5.73 -30.12 7.29
N PHE A 393 6.12 -30.35 8.55
CA PHE A 393 6.06 -31.66 9.21
C PHE A 393 5.11 -31.66 10.43
N PRO A 394 3.82 -31.32 10.26
CA PRO A 394 2.86 -31.42 11.35
C PRO A 394 2.56 -32.88 11.67
N ALA A 395 1.97 -33.13 12.84
CA ALA A 395 1.43 -34.46 13.18
C ALA A 395 0.45 -34.94 12.08
N PRO A 396 0.34 -36.26 11.81
CA PRO A 396 -0.51 -36.80 10.74
C PRO A 396 -1.96 -36.29 10.78
N SER A 397 -2.52 -36.10 11.99
CA SER A 397 -3.89 -35.59 12.20
C SER A 397 -4.06 -34.09 11.90
N ALA A 398 -2.97 -33.32 11.84
CA ALA A 398 -2.97 -31.89 11.60
C ALA A 398 -2.59 -31.51 10.16
N ARG A 399 -2.34 -32.50 9.29
CA ARG A 399 -2.05 -32.26 7.87
C ARG A 399 -3.27 -31.66 7.17
N ILE A 400 -3.03 -30.62 6.38
CA ILE A 400 -4.04 -29.93 5.57
C ILE A 400 -3.53 -29.76 4.13
N LYS A 401 -4.39 -29.34 3.19
CA LYS A 401 -3.97 -29.09 1.80
C LYS A 401 -2.78 -28.12 1.66
N ALA A 402 -2.64 -27.19 2.61
CA ALA A 402 -1.50 -26.26 2.61
C ALA A 402 -0.17 -26.95 2.96
N THR A 403 -0.18 -28.09 3.66
CA THR A 403 1.01 -28.84 4.05
C THR A 403 1.80 -29.29 2.81
N GLU A 404 1.14 -29.80 1.78
CA GLU A 404 1.80 -30.22 0.52
C GLU A 404 2.54 -29.07 -0.17
N ARG A 405 1.98 -27.85 -0.07
CA ARG A 405 2.59 -26.64 -0.65
C ARG A 405 3.81 -26.19 0.15
N PHE A 406 3.77 -26.36 1.48
CA PHE A 406 4.95 -26.17 2.33
C PHE A 406 6.03 -27.21 2.03
N GLU A 407 5.68 -28.49 1.87
CA GLU A 407 6.61 -29.55 1.49
C GLU A 407 7.33 -29.25 0.16
N ALA A 408 6.61 -28.72 -0.84
CA ALA A 408 7.21 -28.32 -2.11
C ALA A 408 8.18 -27.12 -1.97
N ALA A 409 7.83 -26.11 -1.16
CA ALA A 409 8.66 -24.92 -0.97
C ALA A 409 9.83 -25.13 0.02
N TYR A 410 9.68 -26.08 0.95
CA TYR A 410 10.56 -26.26 2.10
C TYR A 410 12.03 -26.49 1.74
N PRO A 411 12.41 -27.33 0.77
CA PRO A 411 13.82 -27.55 0.45
C PRO A 411 14.57 -26.25 0.10
N THR A 412 13.93 -25.37 -0.67
CA THR A 412 14.53 -24.08 -1.05
C THR A 412 14.61 -23.14 0.14
N LEU A 413 13.56 -23.04 0.95
CA LEU A 413 13.55 -22.17 2.13
C LEU A 413 14.52 -22.63 3.23
N LYS A 414 14.63 -23.95 3.44
CA LYS A 414 15.65 -24.55 4.30
C LYS A 414 17.04 -24.17 3.83
N GLU A 415 17.33 -24.36 2.53
CA GLU A 415 18.64 -24.02 1.97
C GLU A 415 18.99 -22.54 2.22
N LEU A 416 18.04 -21.63 2.01
CA LEU A 416 18.22 -20.20 2.27
C LEU A 416 18.44 -19.89 3.76
N ALA A 417 17.77 -20.58 4.67
CA ALA A 417 17.96 -20.41 6.10
C ALA A 417 19.36 -20.85 6.56
N LEU A 418 19.88 -21.93 5.95
CA LEU A 418 21.18 -22.52 6.28
C LEU A 418 22.35 -21.86 5.51
N ALA A 419 22.06 -21.05 4.49
CA ALA A 419 23.06 -20.35 3.70
C ALA A 419 23.87 -19.33 4.53
N GLY A 420 25.16 -19.19 4.24
CA GLY A 420 26.03 -18.23 4.91
C GLY A 420 27.49 -18.67 4.87
N THR A 421 28.40 -17.78 5.25
CA THR A 421 29.83 -18.10 5.28
C THR A 421 30.14 -19.01 6.48
N PRO A 422 30.61 -20.26 6.25
CA PRO A 422 30.97 -21.18 7.31
C PRO A 422 32.03 -20.59 8.24
N GLY A 423 31.95 -20.90 9.53
CA GLY A 423 32.91 -20.44 10.55
C GLY A 423 32.81 -18.95 10.96
N SER A 424 32.02 -18.13 10.25
CA SER A 424 31.83 -16.73 10.62
C SER A 424 31.11 -16.58 11.98
N LYS A 425 31.37 -15.48 12.72
CA LYS A 425 30.73 -15.22 14.02
C LYS A 425 29.20 -15.24 13.93
N ALA A 426 28.66 -14.60 12.90
CA ALA A 426 27.22 -14.59 12.65
C ALA A 426 26.67 -15.98 12.35
N MET A 427 27.40 -16.81 11.60
CA MET A 427 26.99 -18.18 11.34
C MET A 427 26.99 -19.03 12.61
N LYS A 428 28.01 -18.90 13.47
CA LYS A 428 28.06 -19.61 14.76
C LYS A 428 26.84 -19.33 15.63
N GLN A 429 26.46 -18.05 15.75
CA GLN A 429 25.28 -17.64 16.52
C GLN A 429 23.98 -18.22 15.93
N VAL A 430 23.84 -18.16 14.60
CA VAL A 430 22.67 -18.69 13.89
C VAL A 430 22.57 -20.20 14.07
N THR A 431 23.67 -20.92 13.91
CA THR A 431 23.73 -22.37 14.13
C THR A 431 23.33 -22.74 15.56
N GLN A 432 23.77 -21.98 16.56
CA GLN A 432 23.34 -22.20 17.95
C GLN A 432 21.84 -21.98 18.16
N GLN A 433 21.28 -20.91 17.58
CA GLN A 433 19.84 -20.64 17.66
C GLN A 433 19.02 -21.74 16.98
N ILE A 434 19.47 -22.22 15.81
CA ILE A 434 18.84 -23.33 15.10
C ILE A 434 18.91 -24.60 15.94
N PHE A 435 20.09 -24.91 16.47
CA PHE A 435 20.33 -26.10 17.29
C PHE A 435 19.35 -26.20 18.47
N THR A 436 19.08 -25.08 19.16
CA THR A 436 18.16 -25.04 20.31
C THR A 436 16.75 -25.54 19.98
N PHE A 437 16.16 -25.14 18.85
CA PHE A 437 14.79 -25.56 18.54
C PHE A 437 14.74 -26.94 17.87
N VAL A 438 15.77 -27.34 17.10
CA VAL A 438 15.77 -28.66 16.43
C VAL A 438 15.98 -29.81 17.42
N VAL A 439 16.75 -29.60 18.49
CA VAL A 439 16.86 -30.61 19.58
C VAL A 439 15.50 -30.87 20.22
N LYS A 440 14.73 -29.80 20.48
CA LYS A 440 13.37 -29.91 21.01
C LYS A 440 12.44 -30.62 20.03
N ALA A 441 12.43 -30.18 18.78
CA ALA A 441 11.59 -30.77 17.74
C ALA A 441 11.90 -32.26 17.49
N ALA A 442 13.15 -32.67 17.63
CA ALA A 442 13.57 -34.07 17.53
C ALA A 442 12.97 -34.96 18.63
N GLY A 443 12.64 -34.39 19.79
CA GLY A 443 12.04 -35.09 20.93
C GLY A 443 10.50 -35.11 20.95
N GLU A 444 9.82 -34.49 19.97
CA GLU A 444 8.35 -34.31 20.00
C GLU A 444 7.55 -35.57 19.58
N GLY A 445 8.23 -36.65 19.19
CA GLY A 445 7.58 -37.94 18.89
C GLY A 445 6.81 -37.98 17.56
N VAL A 446 6.96 -36.96 16.71
CA VAL A 446 6.44 -36.96 15.33
C VAL A 446 7.55 -37.45 14.40
N PRO A 447 7.42 -38.62 13.73
CA PRO A 447 8.54 -39.24 13.01
C PRO A 447 9.20 -38.35 11.95
N ASP A 448 8.42 -37.75 11.04
CA ASP A 448 8.97 -36.94 9.94
C ASP A 448 9.64 -35.65 10.45
N LEU A 449 9.01 -35.00 11.44
CA LEU A 449 9.59 -33.85 12.14
C LEU A 449 10.90 -34.21 12.82
N SER A 450 10.93 -35.36 13.50
CA SER A 450 12.08 -35.79 14.27
C SER A 450 13.27 -36.12 13.36
N ASN A 451 13.00 -36.80 12.25
CA ASN A 451 14.00 -37.10 11.23
C ASN A 451 14.60 -35.82 10.62
N GLU A 452 13.75 -34.86 10.26
CA GLU A 452 14.22 -33.61 9.67
C GLU A 452 14.98 -32.74 10.69
N ALA A 453 14.47 -32.65 11.92
CA ALA A 453 15.12 -31.92 13.00
C ALA A 453 16.48 -32.53 13.36
N ALA A 454 16.58 -33.86 13.41
CA ALA A 454 17.85 -34.56 13.61
C ALA A 454 18.85 -34.26 12.48
N SER A 455 18.41 -34.26 11.22
CA SER A 455 19.24 -33.91 10.06
C SER A 455 19.83 -32.50 10.18
N ILE A 456 18.99 -31.50 10.54
CA ILE A 456 19.46 -30.13 10.77
C ILE A 456 20.35 -30.03 12.02
N GLY A 457 20.04 -30.79 13.07
CA GLY A 457 20.86 -30.86 14.29
C GLY A 457 22.27 -31.37 14.01
N ILE A 458 22.40 -32.45 13.23
CA ILE A 458 23.69 -32.98 12.76
C ILE A 458 24.42 -31.91 11.96
N TRP A 459 23.74 -31.26 11.01
CA TRP A 459 24.34 -30.15 10.26
C TRP A 459 24.86 -29.06 11.21
N CYS A 460 24.12 -28.67 12.25
CA CYS A 460 24.55 -27.66 13.21
C CYS A 460 25.85 -28.05 13.92
N LEU A 461 25.96 -29.30 14.36
CA LEU A 461 27.17 -29.83 15.00
C LEU A 461 28.39 -29.79 14.07
N THR A 462 28.20 -30.06 12.77
CA THR A 462 29.29 -29.94 11.78
C THR A 462 29.71 -28.48 11.53
N GLN A 463 28.79 -27.52 11.66
CA GLN A 463 29.06 -26.11 11.38
C GLN A 463 29.64 -25.36 12.58
N ASN A 464 29.26 -25.74 13.81
CA ASN A 464 29.70 -25.07 15.03
C ASN A 464 29.96 -26.06 16.17
N PRO A 465 31.23 -26.28 16.57
CA PRO A 465 31.58 -27.13 17.69
C PRO A 465 30.94 -26.72 19.04
N ASP A 466 30.57 -25.44 19.21
CA ASP A 466 29.90 -25.01 20.44
C ASP A 466 28.49 -25.61 20.60
N CYS A 467 27.89 -26.14 19.53
CA CYS A 467 26.64 -26.89 19.62
C CYS A 467 26.80 -28.21 20.41
N TYR A 468 27.99 -28.80 20.46
CA TYR A 468 28.25 -29.95 21.35
C TYR A 468 28.12 -29.58 22.83
N LYS A 469 28.54 -28.37 23.21
CA LYS A 469 28.38 -27.89 24.59
C LYS A 469 26.90 -27.70 24.93
N GLN A 470 26.13 -27.14 24.00
CA GLN A 470 24.68 -27.00 24.15
C GLN A 470 23.99 -28.37 24.27
N TRP A 471 24.37 -29.34 23.42
CA TRP A 471 23.86 -30.70 23.50
C TRP A 471 24.06 -31.27 24.90
N VAL A 472 25.29 -31.22 25.44
CA VAL A 472 25.60 -31.80 26.75
C VAL A 472 24.76 -31.14 27.85
N SER A 473 24.64 -29.81 27.84
CA SER A 473 23.80 -29.09 28.81
C SER A 473 22.32 -29.46 28.72
N ASP A 474 21.77 -29.56 27.50
CA ASP A 474 20.35 -29.88 27.29
C ASP A 474 20.06 -31.36 27.56
N ALA A 475 20.96 -32.28 27.23
CA ALA A 475 20.82 -33.71 27.51
C ALA A 475 20.82 -34.02 29.02
N ILE A 476 21.55 -33.23 29.82
CA ILE A 476 21.54 -33.33 31.30
C ILE A 476 20.18 -32.91 31.89
N LEU A 477 19.34 -32.14 31.17
CA LEU A 477 18.00 -31.77 31.63
C LEU A 477 16.92 -32.82 31.32
N TYR A 478 17.21 -33.80 30.45
CA TYR A 478 16.27 -34.85 30.04
C TYR A 478 16.63 -36.26 30.57
N ILE A 479 17.75 -36.39 31.29
CA ILE A 479 18.15 -37.56 32.09
C ILE A 479 17.94 -37.19 33.56
#